data_AF-A7B5K0-F1
#
_entry.id   AF-A7B5K0-F1
#
_cell.length_a   1.000
_cell.length_b   1.000
_cell.length_c   1.000
_cell.angle_alpha   90.00
_cell.angle_beta   90.00
_cell.angle_gamma   90.00
#
_symmetry.space_group_name_H-M   'P 1'
#
loop_
_entity.id
_entity.type
_entity.pdbx_description
1 polymer ?
#
loop_
_entity_poly.entity_id
_entity_poly.type
_entity_poly.pdbx_seq_one_letter_code
_entity_poly.pdbx_strand_id
1 'polypeptide(L)'
;MDAFQVYKDMKARTNGEIYIGVVGPVRTGKSTFIKRFMDLLVLPNMTDEHAKERTKDELPQSASGTTIMTTEPKFVPKDAASVRLSEDVEVKIRLIDCVGYMVDGASGHIENDVERQVKTPWFEHEIPFTKAAAIGTQKVIHDHATIGLVITTDGSIGELPRENYILAEEKTIQELKSIGKPFLILLNTQKPYSEETKSLQGKMEEKYGVSVLAVNCAQLRTEDINQIMRQVLYEFPISEAEFYIPKWVEMLPKDHPVKSEVLSSVRNLLDGMDDIRSVAEAVPVSDSEYIEKIRISQIEMDTGIVKIQMDLKEKYYYEVLSELTGTKIQGEYELIAAMKELAAMKEEYTQIKDAFADVKMKGYGVVSPKKEEILLDEPAIIKQGSKYGVKIRSEAPSVHMIRANIETEIAPIVGSEKQAQDLVEYIKAESETPEGVWGTNIFGKSVEELVLDGMRNKINMINEESQVKLQDTMQKIVNDSNGGLVCIII
;
A
#
# COMPACT_ATOMS: atom_id res chain seq x y z
N MET A 1 -10.95 -0.94 -24.81
CA MET A 1 -11.47 0.33 -24.25
C MET A 1 -12.25 1.02 -25.35
N ASP A 2 -13.51 1.35 -25.09
CA ASP A 2 -14.36 2.06 -26.04
C ASP A 2 -13.92 3.54 -26.14
N ALA A 3 -14.16 4.19 -27.29
CA ALA A 3 -13.78 5.58 -27.52
C ALA A 3 -14.41 6.53 -26.48
N PHE A 4 -15.65 6.25 -26.05
CA PHE A 4 -16.33 7.04 -25.02
C PHE A 4 -15.66 6.96 -23.65
N GLN A 5 -15.18 5.77 -23.27
CA GLN A 5 -14.51 5.57 -21.99
C GLN A 5 -13.21 6.37 -21.93
N VAL A 6 -12.45 6.44 -23.04
CA VAL A 6 -11.23 7.25 -23.14
C VAL A 6 -11.50 8.71 -22.77
N TYR A 7 -12.54 9.33 -23.33
CA TYR A 7 -12.83 10.73 -23.05
C TYR A 7 -13.40 10.97 -21.66
N LYS A 8 -14.10 9.99 -21.08
CA LYS A 8 -14.55 10.04 -19.68
C LYS A 8 -13.35 10.02 -18.72
N ASP A 9 -12.39 9.13 -18.96
CA ASP A 9 -11.20 9.02 -18.13
C ASP A 9 -10.30 10.26 -18.29
N MET A 10 -10.15 10.75 -19.53
CA MET A 10 -9.45 12.01 -19.82
C MET A 10 -10.10 13.19 -19.10
N LYS A 11 -11.43 13.27 -19.07
CA LYS A 11 -12.18 14.30 -18.36
C LYS A 11 -11.86 14.27 -16.86
N ALA A 12 -11.81 13.08 -16.24
CA ALA A 12 -11.45 12.94 -14.83
C ALA A 12 -10.01 13.42 -14.57
N ARG A 13 -9.05 12.99 -15.39
CA ARG A 13 -7.62 13.36 -15.25
C ARG A 13 -7.34 14.84 -15.48
N THR A 14 -8.14 15.50 -16.32
CA THR A 14 -7.93 16.91 -16.73
C THR A 14 -8.93 17.89 -16.12
N ASN A 15 -9.77 17.43 -15.17
CA ASN A 15 -10.85 18.22 -14.59
C ASN A 15 -11.79 18.83 -15.66
N GLY A 16 -11.98 18.10 -16.76
CA GLY A 16 -12.81 18.47 -17.91
C GLY A 16 -12.22 19.50 -18.86
N GLU A 17 -10.96 19.91 -18.69
CA GLU A 17 -10.28 20.84 -19.60
C GLU A 17 -9.07 20.18 -20.26
N ILE A 18 -9.23 19.72 -21.50
CA ILE A 18 -8.20 19.03 -22.27
C ILE A 18 -7.42 20.08 -23.08
N TYR A 19 -6.26 20.48 -22.55
CA TYR A 19 -5.34 21.42 -23.20
C TYR A 19 -4.13 20.69 -23.77
N ILE A 20 -4.04 20.67 -25.10
CA ILE A 20 -3.01 19.90 -25.82
C ILE A 20 -1.97 20.85 -26.39
N GLY A 21 -0.76 20.81 -25.84
CA GLY A 21 0.40 21.51 -26.38
C GLY A 21 1.00 20.73 -27.54
N VAL A 22 0.88 21.25 -28.76
CA VAL A 22 1.40 20.60 -29.97
C VAL A 22 2.75 21.19 -30.32
N VAL A 23 3.80 20.38 -30.17
CA VAL A 23 5.21 20.83 -30.20
C VAL A 23 6.05 19.93 -31.07
N GLY A 24 7.29 20.32 -31.34
CA GLY A 24 8.22 19.58 -32.18
C GLY A 24 8.82 20.43 -33.30
N PRO A 25 9.68 19.85 -34.14
CA PRO A 25 10.45 20.60 -35.12
C PRO A 25 9.57 21.33 -36.15
N VAL A 26 10.09 22.39 -36.78
CA VAL A 26 9.41 23.06 -37.90
C VAL A 26 9.26 22.10 -39.09
N ARG A 27 8.25 22.32 -39.95
CA ARG A 27 7.97 21.48 -41.14
C ARG A 27 7.60 20.00 -40.89
N THR A 28 7.31 19.59 -39.65
CA THR A 28 6.88 18.20 -39.35
C THR A 28 5.39 17.92 -39.53
N GLY A 29 4.59 18.95 -39.85
CA GLY A 29 3.14 18.82 -40.05
C GLY A 29 2.27 19.21 -38.86
N LYS A 30 2.79 19.96 -37.87
CA LYS A 30 2.04 20.44 -36.69
C LYS A 30 0.70 21.11 -37.02
N SER A 31 0.71 22.14 -37.85
CA SER A 31 -0.52 22.88 -38.19
C SER A 31 -1.52 22.02 -39.00
N THR A 32 -1.02 21.05 -39.77
CA THR A 32 -1.87 20.06 -40.47
C THR A 32 -2.59 19.16 -39.46
N PHE A 33 -1.86 18.65 -38.45
CA PHE A 33 -2.43 17.86 -37.37
C PHE A 33 -3.52 18.65 -36.62
N ILE A 34 -3.21 19.88 -36.18
CA ILE A 34 -4.15 20.72 -35.43
C ILE A 34 -5.44 20.92 -36.22
N LYS A 35 -5.33 21.29 -37.50
CA LYS A 35 -6.50 21.47 -38.36
C LYS A 35 -7.33 20.20 -38.46
N ARG A 36 -6.71 19.05 -38.72
CA ARG A 36 -7.41 17.76 -38.81
C ARG A 36 -8.07 17.35 -37.50
N PHE A 37 -7.38 17.54 -36.39
CA PHE A 37 -7.93 17.25 -35.06
C PHE A 37 -9.19 18.10 -34.79
N MET A 38 -9.12 19.39 -35.11
CA MET A 38 -10.25 20.30 -34.96
C MET A 38 -11.42 19.94 -35.88
N ASP A 39 -11.14 19.61 -37.15
CA ASP A 39 -12.15 19.24 -38.15
C ASP A 39 -12.89 17.94 -37.82
N LEU A 40 -12.20 16.97 -37.21
CA LEU A 40 -12.73 15.62 -36.97
C LEU A 40 -13.34 15.43 -35.59
N LEU A 41 -12.76 16.06 -34.56
CA LEU A 41 -13.22 15.86 -33.17
C LEU A 41 -13.96 17.08 -32.61
N VAL A 42 -13.46 18.30 -32.85
CA VAL A 42 -14.01 19.49 -32.17
C VAL A 42 -15.22 20.03 -32.92
N LEU A 43 -15.07 20.47 -34.17
CA LEU A 43 -16.14 21.12 -34.93
C LEU A 43 -17.42 20.27 -35.06
N PRO A 44 -17.38 18.94 -35.29
CA PRO A 44 -18.59 18.14 -35.41
C PRO A 44 -19.37 18.01 -34.10
N ASN A 45 -18.69 18.12 -32.97
CA ASN A 45 -19.23 17.87 -31.63
C ASN A 45 -19.47 19.16 -30.82
N MET A 46 -19.34 20.33 -31.46
CA MET A 46 -19.75 21.63 -30.91
C MET A 46 -21.24 21.85 -31.11
N THR A 47 -21.93 22.29 -30.05
CA THR A 47 -23.39 22.54 -30.07
C THR A 47 -23.76 23.96 -30.48
N ASP A 48 -22.89 24.95 -30.22
CA ASP A 48 -23.08 26.35 -30.60
C ASP A 48 -22.53 26.61 -32.02
N GLU A 49 -23.42 26.79 -32.99
CA GLU A 49 -23.06 27.08 -34.38
C GLU A 49 -22.30 28.41 -34.55
N HIS A 50 -22.56 29.45 -33.74
CA HIS A 50 -21.80 30.69 -33.80
C HIS A 50 -20.37 30.50 -33.26
N ALA A 51 -20.20 29.72 -32.19
CA ALA A 51 -18.87 29.37 -31.70
C ALA A 51 -18.11 28.49 -32.68
N LYS A 52 -18.80 27.60 -33.39
CA LYS A 52 -18.24 26.72 -34.42
C LYS A 52 -17.75 27.49 -35.64
N GLU A 53 -18.52 28.46 -36.15
CA GLU A 53 -18.08 29.35 -37.23
C GLU A 53 -16.82 30.14 -36.82
N ARG A 54 -16.82 30.77 -35.63
CA ARG A 54 -15.63 31.47 -35.10
C ARG A 54 -14.41 30.56 -34.99
N THR A 55 -14.61 29.35 -34.45
CA THR A 55 -13.53 28.35 -34.28
C THR A 55 -12.94 27.95 -35.63
N LYS A 56 -13.79 27.80 -36.66
CA LYS A 56 -13.36 27.47 -38.03
C LYS A 56 -12.50 28.57 -38.65
N ASP A 57 -12.85 29.83 -38.41
CA ASP A 57 -12.08 30.99 -38.88
C ASP A 57 -10.75 31.15 -38.15
N GLU A 58 -10.66 30.67 -36.91
CA GLU A 58 -9.44 30.71 -36.08
C GLU A 58 -8.42 29.60 -36.43
N LEU A 59 -8.83 28.57 -37.20
CA LEU A 59 -7.96 27.46 -37.57
C LEU A 59 -6.73 27.91 -38.37
N PRO A 60 -5.57 27.26 -38.18
CA PRO A 60 -4.40 27.57 -38.99
C PRO A 60 -4.67 27.23 -40.47
N GLN A 61 -4.32 28.14 -41.37
CA GLN A 61 -4.31 27.85 -42.79
C GLN A 61 -3.13 26.92 -43.10
N SER A 62 -3.43 25.67 -43.42
CA SER A 62 -2.44 24.70 -43.90
C SER A 62 -2.02 25.10 -45.33
N ALA A 63 -0.92 25.83 -45.47
CA ALA A 63 -0.34 26.15 -46.77
C ALA A 63 0.80 25.16 -47.08
N SER A 64 0.81 24.58 -48.29
CA SER A 64 1.95 23.86 -48.85
C SER A 64 3.02 24.88 -49.28
N GLY A 65 3.82 25.37 -48.33
CA GLY A 65 4.88 26.35 -48.56
C GLY A 65 6.13 26.06 -47.74
N THR A 66 7.27 26.57 -48.20
CA THR A 66 8.57 26.45 -47.51
C THR A 66 8.71 27.41 -46.33
N THR A 67 7.87 28.46 -46.25
CA THR A 67 7.90 29.49 -45.23
C THR A 67 7.27 29.04 -43.90
N ILE A 68 7.98 29.27 -42.79
CA ILE A 68 7.49 29.02 -41.43
C ILE A 68 6.41 30.06 -41.08
N MET A 69 5.18 29.59 -40.86
CA MET A 69 4.03 30.45 -40.55
C MET A 69 3.87 30.72 -39.05
N THR A 70 4.05 29.70 -38.21
CA THR A 70 3.89 29.81 -36.76
C THR A 70 5.13 30.46 -36.14
N THR A 71 5.04 31.76 -35.88
CA THR A 71 6.13 32.57 -35.31
C THR A 71 5.91 32.94 -33.85
N GLU A 72 4.68 32.76 -33.35
CA GLU A 72 4.27 32.93 -31.96
C GLU A 72 3.35 31.77 -31.55
N PRO A 73 3.34 31.36 -30.27
CA PRO A 73 2.41 30.36 -29.79
C PRO A 73 0.96 30.81 -29.98
N LYS A 74 0.13 29.96 -30.60
CA LYS A 74 -1.28 30.29 -30.87
C LYS A 74 -2.21 29.27 -30.22
N PHE A 75 -3.15 29.78 -29.44
CA PHE A 75 -4.26 28.99 -28.92
C PHE A 75 -5.33 28.81 -29.99
N VAL A 76 -5.74 27.57 -30.22
CA VAL A 76 -6.72 27.18 -31.23
C VAL A 76 -7.76 26.24 -30.60
N PRO A 77 -9.00 26.68 -30.35
CA PRO A 77 -9.50 28.05 -30.52
C PRO A 77 -8.98 29.02 -29.43
N LYS A 78 -9.23 30.32 -29.62
CA LYS A 78 -8.89 31.36 -28.64
C LYS A 78 -9.59 31.13 -27.32
N ASP A 79 -10.86 30.75 -27.33
CA ASP A 79 -11.59 30.27 -26.16
C ASP A 79 -11.71 28.75 -26.22
N ALA A 80 -11.66 28.06 -25.09
CA ALA A 80 -11.77 26.60 -25.08
C ALA A 80 -13.15 26.17 -25.61
N ALA A 81 -13.17 25.30 -26.64
CA ALA A 81 -14.40 24.84 -27.26
C ALA A 81 -15.08 23.81 -26.33
N SER A 82 -16.34 24.04 -25.95
CA SER A 82 -17.14 23.01 -25.28
C SER A 82 -17.61 21.99 -26.30
N VAL A 83 -17.28 20.73 -26.05
CA VAL A 83 -17.52 19.62 -26.96
C VAL A 83 -18.29 18.53 -26.21
N ARG A 84 -19.41 18.08 -26.78
CA ARG A 84 -20.19 16.97 -26.24
C ARG A 84 -19.92 15.72 -27.05
N LEU A 85 -19.15 14.79 -26.48
CA LEU A 85 -18.73 13.55 -27.15
C LEU A 85 -19.73 12.41 -26.95
N SER A 86 -20.53 12.46 -25.88
CA SER A 86 -21.69 11.59 -25.62
C SER A 86 -22.67 12.26 -24.66
N GLU A 87 -23.80 11.61 -24.33
CA GLU A 87 -24.81 12.16 -23.42
C GLU A 87 -24.23 12.60 -22.06
N ASP A 88 -23.24 11.87 -21.54
CA ASP A 88 -22.65 12.11 -20.21
C ASP A 88 -21.24 12.74 -20.24
N VAL A 89 -20.64 12.91 -21.43
CA VAL A 89 -19.25 13.38 -21.57
C VAL A 89 -19.21 14.72 -22.32
N GLU A 90 -19.24 15.79 -21.52
CA GLU A 90 -18.93 17.16 -21.96
C GLU A 90 -17.53 17.57 -21.45
N VAL A 91 -16.68 18.03 -22.36
CA VAL A 91 -15.29 18.46 -22.12
C VAL A 91 -14.99 19.75 -22.85
N LYS A 92 -14.06 20.55 -22.32
CA LYS A 92 -13.50 21.70 -23.03
C LYS A 92 -12.18 21.32 -23.67
N ILE A 93 -12.04 21.60 -24.97
CA ILE A 93 -10.83 21.26 -25.72
C ILE A 93 -10.17 22.53 -26.24
N ARG A 94 -8.85 22.59 -26.10
CA ARG A 94 -8.02 23.67 -26.66
C ARG A 94 -6.66 23.13 -27.07
N LEU A 95 -6.24 23.42 -28.29
CA LEU A 95 -4.89 23.10 -28.76
C LEU A 95 -4.02 24.35 -28.70
N ILE A 96 -2.73 24.12 -28.52
CA ILE A 96 -1.74 25.19 -28.50
C ILE A 96 -0.67 24.87 -29.54
N ASP A 97 -0.68 25.60 -30.65
CA ASP A 97 0.36 25.51 -31.68
C ASP A 97 1.61 26.20 -31.17
N CYS A 98 2.60 25.43 -30.73
CA CYS A 98 3.86 25.97 -30.26
C CYS A 98 4.80 26.22 -31.43
N VAL A 99 5.64 27.24 -31.30
CA VAL A 99 6.67 27.55 -32.30
C VAL A 99 7.62 26.36 -32.38
N GLY A 100 7.87 25.89 -33.60
CA GLY A 100 8.69 24.69 -33.79
C GLY A 100 10.18 24.93 -33.55
N TYR A 101 10.87 23.90 -33.07
CA TYR A 101 12.33 23.90 -33.04
C TYR A 101 12.91 23.94 -34.45
N MET A 102 13.93 24.75 -34.64
CA MET A 102 14.62 24.90 -35.91
C MET A 102 15.35 23.61 -36.29
N VAL A 103 15.36 23.32 -37.59
CA VAL A 103 16.06 22.17 -38.18
C VAL A 103 16.99 22.66 -39.27
N ASP A 104 18.10 21.94 -39.45
CA ASP A 104 19.07 22.27 -40.48
C ASP A 104 18.42 22.19 -41.87
N GLY A 105 18.59 23.24 -42.67
CA GLY A 105 17.99 23.35 -44.02
C GLY A 105 16.57 23.93 -44.09
N ALA A 106 15.92 24.27 -42.98
CA ALA A 106 14.65 25.00 -43.03
C ALA A 106 14.86 26.50 -43.32
N SER A 107 14.42 26.97 -44.50
CA SER A 107 14.44 28.39 -44.88
C SER A 107 13.31 29.18 -44.19
N GLY A 108 13.56 30.45 -43.84
CA GLY A 108 12.57 31.35 -43.22
C GLY A 108 12.94 31.95 -41.85
N HIS A 109 14.13 31.63 -41.32
CA HIS A 109 14.66 32.18 -40.05
C HIS A 109 15.80 33.21 -40.25
N ILE A 110 16.35 33.31 -41.47
CA ILE A 110 17.37 34.29 -41.85
C ILE A 110 16.70 35.31 -42.78
N GLU A 111 16.64 36.56 -42.35
CA GLU A 111 16.21 37.68 -43.18
C GLU A 111 17.40 38.65 -43.27
N ASN A 112 17.97 38.82 -44.48
CA ASN A 112 19.16 39.64 -44.71
C ASN A 112 20.42 39.22 -43.90
N ASP A 113 20.75 37.92 -43.87
CA ASP A 113 21.92 37.37 -43.13
C ASP A 113 21.90 37.56 -41.59
N VAL A 114 20.77 38.01 -41.03
CA VAL A 114 20.56 38.15 -39.58
C VAL A 114 19.39 37.25 -39.15
N GLU A 115 19.55 36.62 -37.98
CA GLU A 115 18.49 35.81 -37.39
C GLU A 115 17.25 36.66 -37.13
N ARG A 116 16.12 36.25 -37.69
CA ARG A 116 14.83 36.95 -37.61
C ARG A 116 14.48 37.19 -36.14
N GLN A 117 14.27 38.47 -35.81
CA GLN A 117 13.80 38.86 -34.48
C GLN A 117 12.28 38.76 -34.44
N VAL A 118 11.74 38.28 -33.32
CA VAL A 118 10.30 38.21 -33.10
C VAL A 118 9.94 38.87 -31.78
N LYS A 119 8.83 39.59 -31.78
CA LYS A 119 8.20 40.06 -30.56
C LYS A 119 7.45 38.88 -29.94
N THR A 120 7.55 38.71 -28.64
CA THR A 120 6.78 37.68 -27.93
C THR A 120 5.98 38.34 -26.83
N PRO A 121 4.85 37.76 -26.39
CA PRO A 121 4.08 38.31 -25.26
C PRO A 121 4.83 38.25 -23.92
N TRP A 122 6.00 37.60 -23.88
CA TRP A 122 6.78 37.33 -22.68
C TRP A 122 7.92 38.33 -22.44
N PHE A 123 8.30 39.11 -23.44
CA PHE A 123 9.41 40.06 -23.40
C PHE A 123 9.02 41.39 -24.05
N GLU A 124 9.40 42.51 -23.45
CA GLU A 124 9.13 43.84 -24.01
C GLU A 124 10.01 44.17 -25.23
N HIS A 125 11.14 43.48 -25.37
CA HIS A 125 12.08 43.61 -26.50
C HIS A 125 11.97 42.40 -27.45
N GLU A 126 12.31 42.63 -28.72
CA GLU A 126 12.39 41.54 -29.70
C GLU A 126 13.53 40.59 -29.33
N ILE A 127 13.28 39.29 -29.47
CA ILE A 127 14.24 38.23 -29.19
C ILE A 127 14.46 37.37 -30.44
N PRO A 128 15.62 36.69 -30.56
CA PRO A 128 15.88 35.82 -31.69
C PRO A 128 14.85 34.69 -31.79
N PHE A 129 14.44 34.36 -33.02
CA PHE A 129 13.42 33.35 -33.30
C PHE A 129 13.67 32.01 -32.58
N THR A 130 14.91 31.51 -32.60
CA THR A 130 15.28 30.24 -31.95
C THR A 130 15.06 30.28 -30.42
N LYS A 131 15.34 31.43 -29.80
CA LYS A 131 15.17 31.64 -28.35
C LYS A 131 13.70 31.80 -27.99
N ALA A 132 12.92 32.48 -28.83
CA ALA A 132 11.48 32.60 -28.68
C ALA A 132 10.78 31.23 -28.75
N ALA A 133 11.22 30.35 -29.66
CA ALA A 133 10.67 29.02 -29.81
C ALA A 133 10.89 28.14 -28.56
N ALA A 134 12.10 28.16 -28.01
CA ALA A 134 12.42 27.41 -26.79
C ALA A 134 11.65 27.95 -25.57
N ILE A 135 11.72 29.26 -25.31
CA ILE A 135 11.06 29.85 -24.13
C ILE A 135 9.53 29.75 -24.24
N GLY A 136 8.99 29.95 -25.45
CA GLY A 136 7.57 29.82 -25.72
C GLY A 136 7.08 28.40 -25.48
N THR A 137 7.80 27.39 -25.97
CA THR A 137 7.47 25.98 -25.74
C THR A 137 7.49 25.65 -24.25
N GLN A 138 8.56 26.03 -23.54
CA GLN A 138 8.70 25.77 -22.11
C GLN A 138 7.54 26.37 -21.30
N LYS A 139 7.28 27.68 -21.45
CA LYS A 139 6.22 28.37 -20.69
C LYS A 139 4.82 27.88 -21.06
N VAL A 140 4.53 27.71 -22.35
CA VAL A 140 3.20 27.33 -22.81
C VAL A 140 2.85 25.92 -22.36
N ILE A 141 3.78 24.97 -22.48
CA ILE A 141 3.52 23.61 -22.04
C ILE A 141 3.47 23.56 -20.51
N HIS A 142 4.42 24.20 -19.81
CA HIS A 142 4.47 24.20 -18.35
C HIS A 142 3.26 24.88 -17.71
N ASP A 143 2.78 26.00 -18.25
CA ASP A 143 1.75 26.81 -17.59
C ASP A 143 0.33 26.57 -18.13
N HIS A 144 0.19 26.08 -19.38
CA HIS A 144 -1.10 26.09 -20.08
C HIS A 144 -1.51 24.78 -20.76
N ALA A 145 -0.62 23.81 -20.94
CA ALA A 145 -0.99 22.50 -21.47
C ALA A 145 -1.25 21.49 -20.33
N THR A 146 -2.24 20.62 -20.49
CA THR A 146 -2.40 19.43 -19.63
C THR A 146 -1.64 18.24 -20.20
N ILE A 147 -1.49 18.19 -21.53
CA ILE A 147 -0.84 17.11 -22.29
C ILE A 147 0.07 17.69 -23.37
N GLY A 148 1.22 17.06 -23.62
CA GLY A 148 2.09 17.35 -24.76
C GLY A 148 1.89 16.38 -25.93
N LEU A 149 1.91 16.88 -27.17
CA LEU A 149 2.05 16.05 -28.38
C LEU A 149 3.29 16.52 -29.14
N VAL A 150 4.28 15.64 -29.29
CA VAL A 150 5.48 15.90 -30.08
C VAL A 150 5.25 15.40 -31.49
N ILE A 151 5.17 16.29 -32.47
CA ILE A 151 5.03 15.92 -33.87
C ILE A 151 6.39 15.98 -34.55
N THR A 152 6.86 14.81 -34.97
CA THR A 152 8.09 14.61 -35.70
C THR A 152 7.82 13.88 -37.02
N THR A 153 8.83 13.60 -37.84
CA THR A 153 8.66 12.93 -39.12
C THR A 153 9.79 11.96 -39.41
N ASP A 154 9.50 10.93 -40.21
CA ASP A 154 10.45 9.97 -40.79
C ASP A 154 11.18 10.54 -42.03
N GLY A 155 10.93 11.80 -42.40
CA GLY A 155 11.49 12.45 -43.58
C GLY A 155 10.71 12.16 -44.87
N SER A 156 9.63 11.38 -44.81
CA SER A 156 8.70 11.23 -45.95
C SER A 156 7.81 12.45 -46.14
N ILE A 157 7.77 13.36 -45.16
CA ILE A 157 6.96 14.57 -45.18
C ILE A 157 7.86 15.79 -45.45
N GLY A 158 7.50 16.58 -46.46
CA GLY A 158 8.26 17.76 -46.86
C GLY A 158 9.48 17.42 -47.71
N GLU A 159 10.51 18.28 -47.66
CA GLU A 159 11.70 18.20 -48.53
C GLU A 159 12.98 17.89 -47.75
N LEU A 160 12.92 17.90 -46.41
CA LEU A 160 14.10 17.71 -45.56
C LEU A 160 14.24 16.23 -45.19
N PRO A 161 15.46 15.68 -45.22
CA PRO A 161 15.71 14.31 -44.76
C PRO A 161 15.53 14.19 -43.25
N ARG A 162 15.26 12.96 -42.78
CA ARG A 162 15.08 12.63 -41.36
C ARG A 162 16.20 13.15 -40.47
N GLU A 163 17.44 13.03 -40.94
CA GLU A 163 18.67 13.36 -40.21
C GLU A 163 18.63 14.78 -39.64
N ASN A 164 18.06 15.72 -40.40
CA ASN A 164 17.98 17.14 -40.01
C ASN A 164 16.99 17.38 -38.86
N TYR A 165 16.07 16.45 -38.60
CA TYR A 165 15.06 16.57 -37.54
C TYR A 165 15.52 16.00 -36.21
N ILE A 166 16.55 15.13 -36.20
CA ILE A 166 16.93 14.34 -35.00
C ILE A 166 17.34 15.26 -33.85
N LEU A 167 18.21 16.24 -34.08
CA LEU A 167 18.68 17.15 -33.03
C LEU A 167 17.55 17.98 -32.42
N ALA A 168 16.65 18.49 -33.26
CA ALA A 168 15.51 19.29 -32.82
C ALA A 168 14.48 18.44 -32.06
N GLU A 169 14.26 17.20 -32.50
CA GLU A 169 13.42 16.21 -31.82
C GLU A 169 13.96 15.87 -30.43
N GLU A 170 15.24 15.51 -30.33
CA GLU A 170 15.89 15.17 -29.06
C GLU A 170 15.76 16.31 -28.06
N LYS A 171 16.02 17.54 -28.50
CA LYS A 171 15.87 18.73 -27.67
C LYS A 171 14.43 18.93 -27.19
N THR A 172 13.45 18.77 -28.08
CA THR A 172 12.02 18.89 -27.74
C THR A 172 11.63 17.86 -26.66
N ILE A 173 12.04 16.61 -26.84
CA ILE A 173 11.70 15.51 -25.94
C ILE A 173 12.36 15.71 -24.57
N GLN A 174 13.63 16.10 -24.53
CA GLN A 174 14.32 16.38 -23.27
C GLN A 174 13.66 17.50 -22.48
N GLU A 175 13.23 18.56 -23.17
CA GLU A 175 12.53 19.67 -22.52
C GLU A 175 11.18 19.23 -21.95
N LEU A 176 10.41 18.45 -22.70
CA LEU A 176 9.14 17.88 -22.22
C LEU A 176 9.32 16.97 -21.01
N LYS A 177 10.34 16.12 -21.02
CA LYS A 177 10.69 15.29 -19.86
C LYS A 177 11.01 16.14 -18.63
N SER A 178 11.72 17.26 -18.81
CA SER A 178 12.02 18.17 -17.70
C SER A 178 10.80 18.89 -17.13
N ILE A 179 9.74 19.05 -17.94
CA ILE A 179 8.47 19.66 -17.53
C ILE A 179 7.62 18.67 -16.72
N GLY A 180 7.80 17.35 -16.90
CA GLY A 180 7.10 16.31 -16.14
C GLY A 180 5.61 16.16 -16.48
N LYS A 181 5.18 16.67 -17.63
CA LYS A 181 3.78 16.50 -18.12
C LYS A 181 3.68 15.30 -19.04
N PRO A 182 2.53 14.60 -19.06
CA PRO A 182 2.32 13.45 -19.95
C PRO A 182 2.41 13.90 -21.41
N PHE A 183 3.19 13.18 -22.22
CA PHE A 183 3.30 13.49 -23.64
C PHE A 183 3.45 12.25 -24.51
N LEU A 184 2.98 12.37 -25.76
CA LEU A 184 3.07 11.31 -26.77
C LEU A 184 3.83 11.81 -27.99
N ILE A 185 4.64 10.97 -28.60
CA ILE A 185 5.34 11.29 -29.85
C ILE A 185 4.51 10.78 -31.03
N LEU A 186 4.15 11.67 -31.95
CA LEU A 186 3.52 11.34 -33.21
C LEU A 186 4.57 11.38 -34.33
N LEU A 187 4.89 10.21 -34.87
CA LEU A 187 5.77 10.06 -36.03
C LEU A 187 4.94 10.25 -37.30
N ASN A 188 4.98 11.46 -37.86
CA ASN A 188 4.24 11.80 -39.07
C ASN A 188 4.93 11.23 -40.31
N THR A 189 4.21 10.39 -41.05
CA THR A 189 4.70 9.69 -42.24
C THR A 189 3.60 9.50 -43.29
N GLN A 190 3.99 9.39 -44.57
CA GLN A 190 3.07 8.98 -45.62
C GLN A 190 2.68 7.49 -45.52
N LYS A 191 3.50 6.66 -44.86
CA LYS A 191 3.36 5.20 -44.81
C LYS A 191 3.42 4.69 -43.36
N PRO A 192 2.38 4.94 -42.54
CA PRO A 192 2.38 4.57 -41.12
C PRO A 192 2.49 3.05 -40.86
N TYR A 193 2.05 2.23 -41.81
CA TYR A 193 2.03 0.77 -41.66
C TYR A 193 3.21 0.04 -42.31
N SER A 194 4.19 0.75 -42.89
CA SER A 194 5.37 0.10 -43.47
C SER A 194 6.27 -0.48 -42.38
N GLU A 195 6.99 -1.55 -42.70
CA GLU A 195 7.93 -2.19 -41.76
C GLU A 195 9.08 -1.26 -41.37
N GLU A 196 9.54 -0.41 -42.28
CA GLU A 196 10.55 0.62 -42.01
C GLU A 196 10.08 1.61 -40.93
N THR A 197 8.83 2.09 -41.03
CA THR A 197 8.25 3.00 -40.05
C THR A 197 8.06 2.32 -38.69
N LYS A 198 7.57 1.07 -38.66
CA LYS A 198 7.43 0.32 -37.40
C LYS A 198 8.78 0.08 -36.72
N SER A 199 9.82 -0.23 -37.51
CA SER A 199 11.17 -0.38 -36.98
C SER A 199 11.69 0.95 -36.41
N LEU A 200 11.43 2.06 -37.09
CA LEU A 200 11.79 3.39 -36.58
C LEU A 200 11.01 3.75 -35.30
N GLN A 201 9.71 3.46 -35.26
CA GLN A 201 8.86 3.66 -34.09
C GLN A 201 9.44 2.92 -32.87
N GLY A 202 9.72 1.62 -32.99
CA GLY A 202 10.27 0.83 -31.87
C GLY A 202 11.64 1.33 -31.40
N LYS A 203 12.52 1.74 -32.32
CA LYS A 203 13.81 2.36 -31.96
C LYS A 203 13.64 3.68 -31.20
N MET A 204 12.63 4.47 -31.55
CA MET A 204 12.33 5.74 -30.87
C MET A 204 11.71 5.49 -29.49
N GLU A 205 10.81 4.51 -29.37
CA GLU A 205 10.23 4.09 -28.08
C GLU A 205 11.32 3.63 -27.11
N GLU A 206 12.26 2.79 -27.56
CA GLU A 206 13.39 2.33 -26.76
C GLU A 206 14.33 3.48 -26.37
N LYS A 207 14.69 4.34 -27.34
CA LYS A 207 15.63 5.44 -27.12
C LYS A 207 15.07 6.51 -26.18
N TYR A 208 13.79 6.85 -26.34
CA TYR A 208 13.17 7.93 -25.60
C TYR A 208 12.37 7.46 -24.39
N GLY A 209 12.04 6.18 -24.26
CA GLY A 209 11.24 5.66 -23.16
C GLY A 209 9.83 6.27 -23.11
N VAL A 210 9.27 6.69 -24.24
CA VAL A 210 7.94 7.31 -24.38
C VAL A 210 7.23 6.67 -25.56
N SER A 211 5.91 6.50 -25.51
CA SER A 211 5.17 5.92 -26.62
C SER A 211 5.29 6.76 -27.88
N VAL A 212 5.45 6.06 -29.02
CA VAL A 212 5.54 6.68 -30.34
C VAL A 212 4.42 6.11 -31.19
N LEU A 213 3.62 6.97 -31.83
CA LEU A 213 2.56 6.54 -32.73
C LEU A 213 2.84 7.03 -34.14
N ALA A 214 3.02 6.08 -35.06
CA ALA A 214 3.13 6.39 -36.49
C ALA A 214 1.76 6.75 -37.08
N VAL A 215 1.63 7.96 -37.62
CA VAL A 215 0.37 8.47 -38.20
C VAL A 215 0.62 9.26 -39.48
N ASN A 216 -0.37 9.32 -40.36
CA ASN A 216 -0.38 10.30 -41.46
C ASN A 216 -1.25 11.48 -41.07
N CYS A 217 -0.63 12.59 -40.65
CA CYS A 217 -1.36 13.77 -40.16
C CYS A 217 -2.29 14.38 -41.22
N ALA A 218 -2.01 14.21 -42.52
CA ALA A 218 -2.86 14.75 -43.58
C ALA A 218 -4.12 13.91 -43.84
N GLN A 219 -4.08 12.62 -43.49
CA GLN A 219 -5.14 11.63 -43.74
C GLN A 219 -5.68 11.02 -42.44
N LEU A 220 -5.60 11.76 -41.32
CA LEU A 220 -6.19 11.32 -40.06
C LEU A 220 -7.68 11.04 -40.19
N ARG A 221 -8.13 10.01 -39.48
CA ARG A 221 -9.53 9.66 -39.26
C ARG A 221 -9.86 9.76 -37.78
N THR A 222 -11.15 9.72 -37.46
CA THR A 222 -11.64 9.77 -36.07
C THR A 222 -11.09 8.63 -35.23
N GLU A 223 -10.92 7.44 -35.80
CA GLU A 223 -10.32 6.29 -35.12
C GLU A 223 -8.86 6.54 -34.73
N ASP A 224 -8.11 7.21 -35.60
CA ASP A 224 -6.70 7.54 -35.35
C ASP A 224 -6.59 8.56 -34.19
N ILE A 225 -7.51 9.53 -34.12
CA ILE A 225 -7.59 10.48 -32.99
C ILE A 225 -7.93 9.76 -31.69
N ASN A 226 -8.92 8.86 -31.70
CA ASN A 226 -9.28 8.08 -30.52
C ASN A 226 -8.11 7.21 -30.04
N GLN A 227 -7.33 6.66 -30.97
CA GLN A 227 -6.10 5.94 -30.63
C GLN A 227 -5.04 6.85 -30.02
N ILE A 228 -4.82 8.05 -30.55
CA ILE A 228 -3.91 9.06 -29.97
C ILE A 228 -4.32 9.38 -28.54
N MET A 229 -5.60 9.73 -28.32
CA MET A 229 -6.12 10.07 -26.99
C MET A 229 -6.01 8.90 -26.02
N ARG A 230 -6.23 7.67 -26.51
CA ARG A 230 -6.03 6.46 -25.71
C ARG A 230 -4.57 6.29 -25.31
N GLN A 231 -3.61 6.48 -26.22
CA GLN A 231 -2.19 6.36 -25.89
C GLN A 231 -1.75 7.45 -24.92
N VAL A 232 -2.26 8.68 -25.09
CA VAL A 232 -2.06 9.76 -24.13
C VAL A 232 -2.51 9.38 -22.72
N LEU A 233 -3.64 8.66 -22.57
CA LEU A 233 -4.09 8.20 -21.25
C LEU A 233 -3.07 7.29 -20.55
N TYR A 234 -2.36 6.46 -21.29
CA TYR A 234 -1.34 5.58 -20.73
C TYR A 234 -0.08 6.33 -20.27
N GLU A 235 0.17 7.53 -20.80
CA GLU A 235 1.30 8.39 -20.41
C GLU A 235 1.02 9.22 -19.16
N PHE A 236 -0.20 9.17 -18.62
CA PHE A 236 -0.50 9.86 -17.36
C PHE A 236 0.22 9.20 -16.18
N PRO A 237 0.73 10.01 -15.23
CA PRO A 237 1.45 9.48 -14.08
C PRO A 237 0.53 8.74 -13.13
N ILE A 238 1.05 7.71 -12.48
CA ILE A 238 0.32 7.01 -11.43
C ILE A 238 0.16 7.93 -10.22
N SER A 239 -1.06 7.98 -9.68
CA SER A 239 -1.37 8.84 -8.53
C SER A 239 -1.32 8.06 -7.22
N GLU A 240 -1.70 6.79 -7.24
CA GLU A 240 -1.68 5.92 -6.08
C GLU A 240 -1.48 4.45 -6.49
N ALA A 241 -0.71 3.72 -5.69
CA ALA A 241 -0.54 2.28 -5.82
C ALA A 241 -1.03 1.58 -4.56
N GLU A 242 -2.10 0.80 -4.69
CA GLU A 242 -2.71 0.05 -3.60
C GLU A 242 -2.19 -1.40 -3.60
N PHE A 243 -1.54 -1.80 -2.52
CA PHE A 243 -1.04 -3.16 -2.33
C PHE A 243 -1.97 -3.98 -1.44
N TYR A 244 -2.52 -5.05 -2.00
CA TYR A 244 -3.37 -6.00 -1.31
C TYR A 244 -2.55 -7.22 -0.92
N ILE A 245 -2.22 -7.28 0.37
CA ILE A 245 -1.49 -8.40 0.99
C ILE A 245 -2.42 -9.22 1.89
N PRO A 246 -2.09 -10.48 2.21
CA PRO A 246 -2.87 -11.27 3.15
C PRO A 246 -2.89 -10.62 4.54
N LYS A 247 -4.08 -10.52 5.14
CA LYS A 247 -4.29 -9.81 6.42
C LYS A 247 -3.44 -10.30 7.58
N TRP A 248 -3.06 -11.58 7.59
CA TRP A 248 -2.20 -12.13 8.64
C TRP A 248 -0.78 -11.54 8.59
N VAL A 249 -0.30 -11.11 7.41
CA VAL A 249 1.00 -10.42 7.26
C VAL A 249 0.95 -9.03 7.90
N GLU A 250 -0.21 -8.36 7.89
CA GLU A 250 -0.37 -7.05 8.53
C GLU A 250 -0.13 -7.13 10.04
N MET A 251 -0.52 -8.25 10.67
CA MET A 251 -0.36 -8.50 12.11
C MET A 251 1.10 -8.73 12.52
N LEU A 252 1.99 -9.05 11.58
CA LEU A 252 3.39 -9.31 11.87
C LEU A 252 4.15 -8.02 12.26
N PRO A 253 5.15 -8.12 13.15
CA PRO A 253 6.06 -7.01 13.42
C PRO A 253 6.86 -6.67 12.16
N LYS A 254 7.30 -5.40 12.04
CA LYS A 254 8.02 -4.91 10.85
C LYS A 254 9.31 -5.69 10.57
N ASP A 255 9.96 -6.15 11.63
CA ASP A 255 11.24 -6.86 11.56
C ASP A 255 11.08 -8.36 11.23
N HIS A 256 9.83 -8.84 11.12
CA HIS A 256 9.57 -10.23 10.75
C HIS A 256 10.04 -10.50 9.31
N PRO A 257 10.76 -11.60 9.04
CA PRO A 257 11.33 -11.90 7.72
C PRO A 257 10.31 -11.81 6.57
N VAL A 258 9.15 -12.45 6.73
CA VAL A 258 8.03 -12.39 5.77
C VAL A 258 7.60 -10.95 5.45
N LYS A 259 7.43 -10.10 6.47
CA LYS A 259 6.94 -8.73 6.30
C LYS A 259 8.02 -7.83 5.69
N SER A 260 9.27 -8.01 6.12
CA SER A 260 10.42 -7.29 5.55
C SER A 260 10.56 -7.57 4.05
N GLU A 261 10.39 -8.83 3.62
CA GLU A 261 10.48 -9.22 2.22
C GLU A 261 9.30 -8.72 1.37
N VAL A 262 8.09 -8.72 1.94
CA VAL A 262 6.94 -8.10 1.25
C VAL A 262 7.20 -6.61 1.05
N LEU A 263 7.70 -5.90 2.06
CA LEU A 263 8.02 -4.48 1.96
C LEU A 263 9.16 -4.17 0.99
N SER A 264 10.19 -5.03 0.91
CA SER A 264 11.26 -4.88 -0.09
C SER A 264 10.73 -5.04 -1.51
N SER A 265 9.87 -6.05 -1.73
CA SER A 265 9.22 -6.29 -3.02
C SER A 265 8.31 -5.14 -3.43
N VAL A 266 7.57 -4.56 -2.48
CA VAL A 266 6.74 -3.36 -2.71
C VAL A 266 7.60 -2.18 -3.16
N ARG A 267 8.73 -1.91 -2.48
CA ARG A 267 9.63 -0.80 -2.86
C ARG A 267 10.20 -0.97 -4.27
N ASN A 268 10.67 -2.18 -4.60
CA ASN A 268 11.21 -2.47 -5.92
C ASN A 268 10.17 -2.30 -7.03
N LEU A 269 8.90 -2.63 -6.77
CA LEU A 269 7.82 -2.39 -7.71
C LEU A 269 7.54 -0.90 -7.88
N LEU A 270 7.50 -0.14 -6.79
CA LEU A 270 7.26 1.31 -6.84
C LEU A 270 8.32 2.06 -7.65
N ASP A 271 9.59 1.64 -7.60
CA ASP A 271 10.68 2.27 -8.37
C ASP A 271 10.50 2.17 -9.89
N GLY A 272 9.65 1.26 -10.39
CA GLY A 272 9.34 1.11 -11.82
C GLY A 272 7.97 1.66 -12.25
N MET A 273 7.22 2.28 -11.34
CA MET A 273 5.83 2.70 -11.53
C MET A 273 5.70 4.21 -11.67
N ASP A 274 6.23 4.76 -12.78
CA ASP A 274 6.11 6.19 -13.08
C ASP A 274 4.76 6.53 -13.75
N ASP A 275 4.40 5.75 -14.77
CA ASP A 275 3.25 6.01 -15.65
C ASP A 275 2.39 4.75 -15.85
N ILE A 276 1.16 4.95 -16.31
CA ILE A 276 0.18 3.85 -16.46
C ILE A 276 0.67 2.79 -17.47
N ARG A 277 1.40 3.19 -18.51
CA ARG A 277 2.00 2.28 -19.48
C ARG A 277 3.05 1.39 -18.82
N SER A 278 3.93 1.94 -17.98
CA SER A 278 4.99 1.17 -17.32
C SER A 278 4.41 0.04 -16.49
N VAL A 279 3.27 0.28 -15.83
CA VAL A 279 2.51 -0.76 -15.11
C VAL A 279 1.81 -1.73 -16.06
N ALA A 280 1.17 -1.23 -17.13
CA ALA A 280 0.44 -2.10 -18.05
C ALA A 280 1.35 -3.07 -18.81
N GLU A 281 2.59 -2.68 -19.06
CA GLU A 281 3.63 -3.50 -19.71
C GLU A 281 4.45 -4.33 -18.72
N ALA A 282 4.47 -3.93 -17.44
CA ALA A 282 5.13 -4.70 -16.40
C ALA A 282 4.44 -6.05 -16.19
N VAL A 283 5.21 -7.12 -16.40
CA VAL A 283 4.89 -8.42 -15.82
C VAL A 283 5.59 -8.46 -14.45
N PRO A 284 4.89 -8.24 -13.33
CA PRO A 284 5.53 -8.30 -12.02
C PRO A 284 6.01 -9.72 -11.74
N VAL A 285 7.31 -9.95 -11.93
CA VAL A 285 7.96 -11.22 -11.59
C VAL A 285 8.48 -11.10 -10.16
N SER A 286 8.09 -12.06 -9.31
CA SER A 286 8.62 -12.18 -7.95
C SER A 286 9.59 -13.36 -7.89
N ASP A 287 10.85 -13.08 -7.58
CA ASP A 287 11.86 -14.10 -7.24
C ASP A 287 11.94 -14.36 -5.72
N SER A 288 10.87 -14.00 -4.99
CA SER A 288 10.86 -14.07 -3.54
C SER A 288 10.61 -15.48 -3.01
N GLU A 289 11.24 -15.81 -1.89
CA GLU A 289 11.01 -17.05 -1.18
C GLU A 289 9.59 -17.12 -0.61
N TYR A 290 9.03 -16.00 -0.16
CA TYR A 290 7.74 -15.92 0.55
C TYR A 290 6.54 -15.64 -0.35
N ILE A 291 6.75 -14.87 -1.42
CA ILE A 291 5.67 -14.46 -2.33
C ILE A 291 5.48 -15.53 -3.41
N GLU A 292 4.25 -15.94 -3.62
CA GLU A 292 3.88 -16.91 -4.67
C GLU A 292 3.69 -16.21 -6.02
N LYS A 293 2.93 -15.11 -6.02
CA LYS A 293 2.63 -14.35 -7.23
C LYS A 293 2.28 -12.91 -6.89
N ILE A 294 2.63 -12.03 -7.82
CA ILE A 294 2.20 -10.64 -7.83
C ILE A 294 1.40 -10.43 -9.10
N ARG A 295 0.24 -9.77 -9.00
CA ARG A 295 -0.59 -9.46 -10.16
C ARG A 295 -1.19 -8.07 -10.05
N ILE A 296 -1.24 -7.37 -11.17
CA ILE A 296 -2.03 -6.16 -11.29
C ILE A 296 -3.48 -6.59 -11.44
N SER A 297 -4.31 -6.28 -10.45
CA SER A 297 -5.72 -6.67 -10.41
C SER A 297 -6.60 -5.68 -11.18
N GLN A 298 -6.27 -4.39 -11.11
CA GLN A 298 -7.02 -3.32 -11.76
C GLN A 298 -6.12 -2.10 -11.97
N ILE A 299 -6.34 -1.41 -13.09
CA ILE A 299 -5.77 -0.08 -13.37
C ILE A 299 -6.96 0.85 -13.62
N GLU A 300 -7.10 1.86 -12.77
CA GLU A 300 -8.12 2.90 -12.89
C GLU A 300 -7.52 4.09 -13.69
N MET A 301 -7.86 4.17 -14.98
CA MET A 301 -7.25 5.13 -15.91
C MET A 301 -7.68 6.59 -15.64
N ASP A 302 -8.83 6.76 -15.00
CA ASP A 302 -9.45 8.04 -14.65
C ASP A 302 -8.84 8.67 -13.38
N THR A 303 -8.56 7.86 -12.36
CA THR A 303 -7.95 8.30 -11.10
C THR A 303 -6.43 8.13 -11.11
N GLY A 304 -5.90 7.21 -11.92
CA GLY A 304 -4.49 6.81 -11.89
C GLY A 304 -4.17 5.90 -10.71
N ILE A 305 -5.17 5.19 -10.17
CA ILE A 305 -5.01 4.22 -9.07
C ILE A 305 -4.69 2.84 -9.65
N VAL A 306 -3.61 2.22 -9.17
CA VAL A 306 -3.21 0.87 -9.56
C VAL A 306 -3.40 -0.07 -8.37
N LYS A 307 -4.15 -1.15 -8.56
CA LYS A 307 -4.39 -2.17 -7.53
C LYS A 307 -3.57 -3.41 -7.78
N ILE A 308 -2.64 -3.71 -6.87
CA ILE A 308 -1.70 -4.80 -6.97
C ILE A 308 -2.02 -5.83 -5.89
N GLN A 309 -2.25 -7.07 -6.30
CA GLN A 309 -2.44 -8.18 -5.37
C GLN A 309 -1.16 -8.98 -5.25
N MET A 310 -0.75 -9.22 -4.01
CA MET A 310 0.41 -10.03 -3.66
C MET A 310 -0.07 -11.24 -2.87
N ASP A 311 0.05 -12.43 -3.45
CA ASP A 311 -0.30 -13.67 -2.77
C ASP A 311 0.97 -14.34 -2.25
N LEU A 312 0.95 -14.75 -0.98
CA LEU A 312 2.08 -15.44 -0.32
C LEU A 312 1.87 -16.96 -0.34
N LYS A 313 2.98 -17.69 -0.31
CA LYS A 313 2.94 -19.16 -0.28
C LYS A 313 2.31 -19.64 1.01
N GLU A 314 1.32 -20.52 0.89
CA GLU A 314 0.49 -21.02 1.99
C GLU A 314 1.32 -21.64 3.14
N LYS A 315 2.45 -22.27 2.84
CA LYS A 315 3.33 -22.87 3.86
C LYS A 315 3.74 -21.88 4.97
N TYR A 316 3.95 -20.61 4.63
CA TYR A 316 4.40 -19.62 5.60
C TYR A 316 3.27 -19.13 6.51
N TYR A 317 2.01 -19.26 6.08
CA TYR A 317 0.87 -18.94 6.94
C TYR A 317 0.86 -19.83 8.19
N TYR A 318 1.02 -21.15 8.01
CA TYR A 318 1.06 -22.09 9.13
C TYR A 318 2.35 -22.01 9.96
N GLU A 319 3.48 -21.73 9.31
CA GLU A 319 4.76 -21.50 9.99
C GLU A 319 4.68 -20.29 10.94
N VAL A 320 4.15 -19.17 10.44
CA VAL A 320 3.94 -17.96 11.24
C VAL A 320 2.93 -18.18 12.36
N LEU A 321 1.83 -18.89 12.09
CA LEU A 321 0.89 -19.25 13.15
C LEU A 321 1.56 -20.07 14.23
N SER A 322 2.41 -21.04 13.85
CA SER A 322 3.14 -21.87 14.82
C SER A 322 4.09 -21.05 15.69
N GLU A 323 4.77 -20.05 15.11
CA GLU A 323 5.65 -19.13 15.83
C GLU A 323 4.86 -18.28 16.82
N LEU A 324 3.71 -17.74 16.41
CA LEU A 324 2.87 -16.86 17.24
C LEU A 324 2.18 -17.61 18.38
N THR A 325 1.75 -18.85 18.17
CA THR A 325 1.05 -19.65 19.19
C THR A 325 1.98 -20.50 20.03
N GLY A 326 3.22 -20.72 19.60
CA GLY A 326 4.14 -21.69 20.20
C GLY A 326 3.68 -23.15 20.03
N THR A 327 2.68 -23.41 19.19
CA THR A 327 2.16 -24.76 18.90
C THR A 327 2.53 -25.16 17.48
N LYS A 328 2.85 -26.44 17.26
CA LYS A 328 3.24 -26.91 15.93
C LYS A 328 2.00 -27.07 15.04
N ILE A 329 1.78 -26.12 14.14
CA ILE A 329 0.66 -26.09 13.20
C ILE A 329 1.21 -26.33 11.79
N GLN A 330 0.90 -27.48 11.20
CA GLN A 330 1.39 -27.85 9.85
C GLN A 330 0.32 -27.70 8.76
N GLY A 331 -0.94 -27.48 9.15
CA GLY A 331 -2.07 -27.33 8.25
C GLY A 331 -3.37 -27.04 8.99
N GLU A 332 -4.48 -27.11 8.25
CA GLU A 332 -5.83 -26.81 8.75
C GLU A 332 -6.24 -27.73 9.91
N TYR A 333 -5.86 -29.00 9.86
CA TYR A 333 -6.24 -29.98 10.88
C TYR A 333 -5.61 -29.64 12.23
N GLU A 334 -4.29 -29.40 12.26
CA GLU A 334 -3.57 -29.01 13.46
C GLU A 334 -4.06 -27.65 14.00
N LEU A 335 -4.40 -26.71 13.11
CA LEU A 335 -4.97 -25.43 13.50
C LEU A 335 -6.31 -25.61 14.24
N ILE A 336 -7.22 -26.41 13.68
CA ILE A 336 -8.52 -26.68 14.30
C ILE A 336 -8.33 -27.41 15.64
N ALA A 337 -7.40 -28.37 15.71
CA ALA A 337 -7.10 -29.09 16.94
C ALA A 337 -6.58 -28.15 18.03
N ALA A 338 -5.59 -27.31 17.71
CA ALA A 338 -5.05 -26.31 18.63
C ALA A 338 -6.13 -25.32 19.11
N MET A 339 -7.00 -24.86 18.21
CA MET A 339 -8.11 -23.96 18.57
C MET A 339 -9.13 -24.63 19.50
N LYS A 340 -9.44 -25.92 19.30
CA LYS A 340 -10.32 -26.68 20.20
C LYS A 340 -9.70 -26.84 21.58
N GLU A 341 -8.42 -27.16 21.64
CA GLU A 341 -7.68 -27.29 22.89
C GLU A 341 -7.62 -25.96 23.65
N LEU A 342 -7.28 -24.87 22.96
CA LEU A 342 -7.26 -23.52 23.54
C LEU A 342 -8.66 -23.08 24.02
N ALA A 343 -9.72 -23.44 23.29
CA ALA A 343 -11.08 -23.13 23.70
C ALA A 343 -11.47 -23.90 24.98
N ALA A 344 -11.15 -25.19 25.07
CA ALA A 344 -11.39 -26.00 26.26
C ALA A 344 -10.61 -25.47 27.47
N MET A 345 -9.31 -25.21 27.31
CA MET A 345 -8.47 -24.63 28.36
C MET A 345 -8.96 -23.26 28.82
N LYS A 346 -9.43 -22.41 27.88
CA LYS A 346 -10.00 -21.10 28.21
C LYS A 346 -11.28 -21.24 29.04
N GLU A 347 -12.14 -22.21 28.73
CA GLU A 347 -13.36 -22.45 29.50
C GLU A 347 -13.06 -22.91 30.93
N GLU A 348 -12.11 -23.84 31.10
CA GLU A 348 -11.65 -24.28 32.42
C GLU A 348 -11.00 -23.14 33.21
N TYR A 349 -10.09 -22.39 32.58
CA TYR A 349 -9.44 -21.25 33.22
C TYR A 349 -10.43 -20.18 33.65
N THR A 350 -11.45 -19.90 32.83
CA THR A 350 -12.47 -18.88 33.15
C THR A 350 -13.22 -19.22 34.43
N GLN A 351 -13.46 -20.50 34.72
CA GLN A 351 -14.12 -20.93 35.96
C GLN A 351 -13.26 -20.66 37.20
N ILE A 352 -11.95 -20.84 37.08
CA ILE A 352 -11.02 -20.73 38.21
C ILE A 352 -10.51 -19.29 38.38
N LYS A 353 -10.55 -18.48 37.32
CA LYS A 353 -9.95 -17.14 37.26
C LYS A 353 -10.35 -16.24 38.43
N ASP A 354 -11.64 -16.17 38.74
CA ASP A 354 -12.14 -15.29 39.80
C ASP A 354 -11.72 -15.78 41.19
N ALA A 355 -11.82 -17.09 41.43
CA ALA A 355 -11.36 -17.70 42.67
C ALA A 355 -9.85 -17.50 42.86
N PHE A 356 -9.06 -17.65 41.80
CA PHE A 356 -7.61 -17.43 41.84
C PHE A 356 -7.24 -15.98 42.11
N ALA A 357 -7.99 -15.02 41.58
CA ALA A 357 -7.83 -13.60 41.89
C ALA A 357 -8.15 -13.31 43.37
N ASP A 358 -9.23 -13.90 43.90
CA ASP A 358 -9.61 -13.77 45.30
C ASP A 358 -8.55 -14.35 46.25
N VAL A 359 -7.96 -15.51 45.92
CA VAL A 359 -6.85 -16.10 46.69
C VAL A 359 -5.66 -15.15 46.78
N LYS A 360 -5.31 -14.48 45.66
CA LYS A 360 -4.19 -13.53 45.65
C LYS A 360 -4.47 -12.31 46.54
N MET A 361 -5.70 -11.81 46.56
CA MET A 361 -6.05 -10.62 47.35
C MET A 361 -6.33 -10.92 48.83
N LYS A 362 -7.18 -11.91 49.10
CA LYS A 362 -7.74 -12.19 50.44
C LYS A 362 -7.12 -13.42 51.10
N GLY A 363 -6.37 -14.24 50.36
CA GLY A 363 -5.81 -15.50 50.85
C GLY A 363 -6.75 -16.70 50.75
N TYR A 364 -7.98 -16.49 50.29
CA TYR A 364 -9.01 -17.53 50.15
C TYR A 364 -9.90 -17.21 48.96
N GLY A 365 -10.18 -18.21 48.12
CA GLY A 365 -11.09 -18.09 46.99
C GLY A 365 -11.87 -19.38 46.77
N VAL A 366 -13.07 -19.24 46.22
CA VAL A 366 -14.00 -20.36 46.03
C VAL A 366 -14.45 -20.38 44.58
N VAL A 367 -14.28 -21.52 43.92
CA VAL A 367 -14.88 -21.77 42.61
C VAL A 367 -16.30 -22.24 42.86
N SER A 368 -17.27 -21.48 42.34
CA SER A 368 -18.67 -21.85 42.41
C SER A 368 -18.97 -22.97 41.41
N PRO A 369 -19.78 -23.98 41.78
CA PRO A 369 -20.16 -25.04 40.86
C PRO A 369 -20.94 -24.49 39.67
N LYS A 370 -20.77 -25.11 38.51
CA LYS A 370 -21.65 -24.85 37.36
C LYS A 370 -23.04 -25.38 37.66
N LYS A 371 -24.05 -24.78 37.01
CA LYS A 371 -25.43 -25.26 37.09
C LYS A 371 -25.57 -26.74 36.70
N GLU A 372 -24.78 -27.19 35.72
CA GLU A 372 -24.76 -28.60 35.29
C GLU A 372 -24.20 -29.55 36.35
N GLU A 373 -23.40 -29.05 37.30
CA GLU A 373 -22.79 -29.82 38.40
C GLU A 373 -23.69 -29.90 39.64
N ILE A 374 -24.81 -29.15 39.66
CA ILE A 374 -25.77 -29.15 40.76
C ILE A 374 -26.78 -30.28 40.55
N LEU A 375 -26.70 -31.31 41.39
CA LEU A 375 -27.68 -32.39 41.45
C LEU A 375 -28.85 -31.96 42.33
N LEU A 376 -30.07 -31.99 41.80
CA LEU A 376 -31.28 -31.63 42.53
C LEU A 376 -32.12 -32.89 42.78
N ASP A 377 -32.37 -33.20 44.06
CA ASP A 377 -33.24 -34.30 44.45
C ASP A 377 -34.72 -33.96 44.20
N GLU A 378 -35.57 -34.99 44.07
CA GLU A 378 -37.01 -34.80 43.96
C GLU A 378 -37.58 -34.05 45.17
N PRO A 379 -38.43 -33.02 44.97
CA PRO A 379 -38.99 -32.24 46.07
C PRO A 379 -39.89 -33.09 46.97
N ALA A 380 -39.61 -33.12 48.27
CA ALA A 380 -40.39 -33.87 49.25
C ALA A 380 -41.30 -32.96 50.07
N ILE A 381 -42.57 -33.34 50.26
CA ILE A 381 -43.47 -32.59 51.14
C ILE A 381 -43.10 -32.87 52.59
N ILE A 382 -42.87 -31.81 53.36
CA ILE A 382 -42.61 -31.88 54.80
C ILE A 382 -43.74 -31.20 55.57
N LYS A 383 -44.06 -31.73 56.74
CA LYS A 383 -45.06 -31.15 57.64
C LYS A 383 -44.39 -30.76 58.95
N GLN A 384 -44.48 -29.48 59.32
CA GLN A 384 -43.94 -28.96 60.57
C GLN A 384 -45.07 -28.26 61.35
N GLY A 385 -45.55 -28.93 62.40
CA GLY A 385 -46.74 -28.49 63.14
C GLY A 385 -47.99 -28.46 62.27
N SER A 386 -48.63 -27.29 62.14
CA SER A 386 -49.82 -27.06 61.31
C SER A 386 -49.53 -26.64 59.87
N LYS A 387 -48.26 -26.47 59.47
CA LYS A 387 -47.87 -26.00 58.14
C LYS A 387 -47.26 -27.12 57.29
N TYR A 388 -47.55 -27.08 55.99
CA TYR A 388 -46.92 -27.91 54.96
C TYR A 388 -45.89 -27.08 54.21
N GLY A 389 -44.75 -27.69 53.91
CA GLY A 389 -43.67 -27.10 53.12
C GLY A 389 -43.12 -28.11 52.13
N VAL A 390 -42.23 -27.64 51.25
CA VAL A 390 -41.52 -28.48 50.29
C VAL A 390 -40.03 -28.42 50.64
N LYS A 391 -39.43 -29.59 50.86
CA LYS A 391 -37.99 -29.74 51.05
C LYS A 391 -37.36 -30.02 49.70
N ILE A 392 -36.54 -29.09 49.23
CA ILE A 392 -35.72 -29.24 48.04
C ILE A 392 -34.29 -29.45 48.54
N ARG A 393 -33.64 -30.53 48.11
CA ARG A 393 -32.24 -30.81 48.43
C ARG A 393 -31.44 -30.72 47.14
N SER A 394 -30.30 -30.04 47.21
CA SER A 394 -29.35 -29.94 46.12
C SER A 394 -27.95 -30.22 46.62
N GLU A 395 -27.14 -30.91 45.82
CA GLU A 395 -25.75 -31.23 46.09
C GLU A 395 -24.88 -30.74 44.93
N ALA A 396 -23.76 -30.10 45.24
CA ALA A 396 -22.84 -29.59 44.23
C ALA A 396 -21.41 -29.58 44.78
N PRO A 397 -20.40 -29.88 43.94
CA PRO A 397 -19.00 -29.78 44.35
C PRO A 397 -18.62 -28.30 44.59
N SER A 398 -17.77 -28.05 45.57
CA SER A 398 -17.17 -26.73 45.78
C SER A 398 -15.66 -26.87 45.86
N VAL A 399 -14.93 -26.06 45.10
CA VAL A 399 -13.46 -26.05 45.12
C VAL A 399 -13.00 -24.83 45.88
N HIS A 400 -12.29 -25.08 46.97
CA HIS A 400 -11.73 -24.04 47.83
C HIS A 400 -10.23 -23.96 47.62
N MET A 401 -9.74 -22.76 47.33
CA MET A 401 -8.32 -22.46 47.17
C MET A 401 -7.86 -21.63 48.36
N ILE A 402 -6.76 -22.03 49.00
CA ILE A 402 -6.22 -21.39 50.21
C ILE A 402 -4.77 -21.02 49.97
N ARG A 403 -4.40 -19.77 50.21
CA ARG A 403 -3.00 -19.33 50.20
C ARG A 403 -2.36 -19.63 51.55
N ALA A 404 -1.32 -20.46 51.56
CA ALA A 404 -0.46 -20.66 52.71
C ALA A 404 0.89 -19.99 52.49
N ASN A 405 1.36 -19.24 53.49
CA ASN A 405 2.71 -18.69 53.48
C ASN A 405 3.65 -19.73 54.10
N ILE A 406 4.74 -20.05 53.40
CA ILE A 406 5.73 -21.02 53.86
C ILE A 406 6.96 -20.23 54.30
N GLU A 407 7.24 -20.25 55.59
CA GLU A 407 8.44 -19.67 56.16
C GLU A 407 9.50 -20.76 56.28
N THR A 408 10.66 -20.58 55.65
CA THR A 408 11.80 -21.50 55.74
C THR A 408 12.99 -20.73 56.29
N GLU A 409 13.52 -21.17 57.42
CA GLU A 409 14.76 -20.64 57.99
C GLU A 409 15.90 -21.61 57.69
N ILE A 410 17.03 -21.09 57.21
CA ILE A 410 18.26 -21.85 57.02
C ILE A 410 19.28 -21.39 58.08
N ALA A 411 19.75 -22.32 58.91
CA ALA A 411 20.75 -22.06 59.93
C ALA A 411 22.02 -22.88 59.61
N PRO A 412 22.93 -22.37 58.76
CA PRO A 412 24.18 -23.05 58.46
C PRO A 412 25.05 -23.15 59.72
N ILE A 413 25.34 -24.38 60.15
CA ILE A 413 26.16 -24.62 61.35
C ILE A 413 27.63 -24.61 60.94
N VAL A 414 28.37 -23.63 61.44
CA VAL A 414 29.83 -23.56 61.36
C VAL A 414 30.44 -23.77 62.75
N GLY A 415 31.65 -24.32 62.80
CA GLY A 415 32.26 -24.80 64.05
C GLY A 415 32.54 -23.71 65.09
N SER A 416 33.47 -22.80 64.79
CA SER A 416 33.91 -21.75 65.72
C SER A 416 33.18 -20.42 65.53
N GLU A 417 33.12 -19.60 66.57
CA GLU A 417 32.51 -18.25 66.52
C GLU A 417 33.14 -17.36 65.42
N LYS A 418 34.46 -17.46 65.25
CA LYS A 418 35.17 -16.74 64.19
C LYS A 418 34.70 -17.17 62.79
N GLN A 419 34.48 -18.46 62.57
CA GLN A 419 33.96 -18.97 61.30
C GLN A 419 32.51 -18.52 61.03
N ALA A 420 31.70 -18.32 62.08
CA ALA A 420 30.36 -17.74 61.95
C ALA A 420 30.41 -16.27 61.54
N GLN A 421 31.31 -15.49 62.13
CA GLN A 421 31.53 -14.09 61.73
C GLN A 421 32.04 -14.00 60.30
N ASP A 422 33.03 -14.82 59.92
CA ASP A 422 33.57 -14.85 58.56
C ASP A 422 32.48 -15.20 57.52
N LEU A 423 31.57 -16.14 57.85
CA LEU A 423 30.45 -16.51 56.97
C LEU A 423 29.43 -15.37 56.82
N VAL A 424 29.13 -14.64 57.90
CA VAL A 424 28.21 -13.49 57.86
C VAL A 424 28.81 -12.35 57.03
N GLU A 425 30.11 -12.07 57.18
CA GLU A 425 30.81 -11.07 56.37
C GLU A 425 30.85 -11.46 54.89
N TYR A 426 31.10 -12.73 54.60
CA TYR A 426 31.08 -13.26 53.24
C TYR A 426 29.70 -13.10 52.57
N ILE A 427 28.61 -13.49 53.24
CA ILE A 427 27.25 -13.33 52.70
C ILE A 427 26.90 -11.85 52.47
N LYS A 428 27.34 -10.95 53.36
CA LYS A 428 27.14 -9.51 53.20
C LYS A 428 27.90 -8.96 52.00
N ALA A 429 29.16 -9.37 51.80
CA ALA A 429 29.95 -8.94 50.65
C ALA A 429 29.33 -9.40 49.32
N GLU A 430 28.85 -10.64 49.27
CA GLU A 430 28.17 -11.19 48.08
C GLU A 430 26.79 -10.56 47.82
N SER A 431 26.16 -9.94 48.82
CA SER A 431 24.90 -9.22 48.63
C SER A 431 25.01 -7.97 47.76
N GLU A 432 26.23 -7.42 47.59
CA GLU A 432 26.51 -6.23 46.78
C GLU A 432 26.83 -6.55 45.31
N THR A 433 26.91 -7.85 44.95
CA THR A 433 27.18 -8.30 43.57
C THR A 433 25.89 -8.37 42.73
N PRO A 434 25.99 -8.41 41.38
CA PRO A 434 24.81 -8.54 40.51
C PRO A 434 24.01 -9.82 40.72
N GLU A 435 24.66 -10.88 41.22
CA GLU A 435 24.03 -12.19 41.51
C GLU A 435 23.34 -12.20 42.89
N GLY A 436 23.77 -11.33 43.81
CA GLY A 436 23.17 -11.14 45.13
C GLY A 436 23.28 -12.36 46.06
N VAL A 437 22.58 -12.30 47.20
CA VAL A 437 22.60 -13.34 48.26
C VAL A 437 22.17 -14.72 47.76
N TRP A 438 21.33 -14.78 46.73
CA TRP A 438 20.77 -16.03 46.20
C TRP A 438 21.83 -16.91 45.51
N GLY A 439 22.79 -16.28 44.82
CA GLY A 439 23.89 -16.97 44.15
C GLY A 439 25.02 -17.41 45.09
N THR A 440 25.02 -16.94 46.34
CA THR A 440 26.10 -17.25 47.30
C THR A 440 26.17 -18.75 47.58
N ASN A 441 27.35 -19.33 47.36
CA ASN A 441 27.59 -20.74 47.62
C ASN A 441 27.99 -20.98 49.08
N ILE A 442 27.23 -21.81 49.79
CA ILE A 442 27.45 -22.19 51.18
C ILE A 442 27.47 -23.73 51.24
N PHE A 443 28.64 -24.31 51.54
CA PHE A 443 28.87 -25.75 51.62
C PHE A 443 28.55 -26.56 50.34
N GLY A 444 28.81 -25.98 49.17
CA GLY A 444 28.66 -26.68 47.89
C GLY A 444 27.25 -26.63 47.29
N LYS A 445 26.35 -25.85 47.90
CA LYS A 445 25.02 -25.49 47.37
C LYS A 445 24.83 -23.97 47.42
N SER A 446 24.05 -23.43 46.49
CA SER A 446 23.66 -22.01 46.58
C SER A 446 22.63 -21.79 47.69
N VAL A 447 22.53 -20.57 48.20
CA VAL A 447 21.45 -20.18 49.12
C VAL A 447 20.07 -20.43 48.49
N GLU A 448 19.91 -20.17 47.19
CA GLU A 448 18.67 -20.49 46.45
C GLU A 448 18.33 -21.98 46.52
N GLU A 449 19.29 -22.88 46.26
CA GLU A 449 19.09 -24.32 46.36
C GLU A 449 18.70 -24.75 47.78
N LEU A 450 19.37 -24.21 48.81
CA LEU A 450 19.07 -24.52 50.21
C LEU A 450 17.66 -24.08 50.61
N VAL A 451 17.23 -22.89 50.16
CA VAL A 451 15.88 -22.38 50.43
C VAL A 451 14.82 -23.17 49.66
N LEU A 452 15.04 -23.48 48.37
CA LEU A 452 14.13 -24.28 47.55
C LEU A 452 13.97 -25.71 48.11
N ASP A 453 15.07 -26.34 48.55
CA ASP A 453 15.03 -27.66 49.19
C ASP A 453 14.24 -27.60 50.51
N GLY A 454 14.48 -26.58 51.34
CA GLY A 454 13.75 -26.37 52.59
C GLY A 454 12.25 -26.11 52.37
N MET A 455 11.89 -25.32 51.36
CA MET A 455 10.49 -25.09 50.97
C MET A 455 9.84 -26.37 50.44
N ARG A 456 10.49 -27.13 49.54
CA ARG A 456 9.96 -28.39 49.02
C ARG A 456 9.67 -29.40 50.13
N ASN A 457 10.58 -29.52 51.09
CA ASN A 457 10.38 -30.39 52.24
C ASN A 457 9.17 -29.97 53.08
N LYS A 458 8.94 -28.66 53.28
CA LYS A 458 7.77 -28.15 54.01
C LYS A 458 6.46 -28.29 53.24
N ILE A 459 6.46 -28.08 51.93
CA ILE A 459 5.29 -28.27 51.05
C ILE A 459 4.85 -29.73 51.09
N ASN A 460 5.79 -30.66 50.99
CA ASN A 460 5.51 -32.10 50.99
C ASN A 460 5.19 -32.66 52.39
N MET A 461 5.26 -31.85 53.45
CA MET A 461 5.01 -32.27 54.82
C MET A 461 3.52 -32.48 55.14
N ILE A 462 2.62 -31.88 54.36
CA ILE A 462 1.18 -32.19 54.43
C ILE A 462 0.97 -33.56 53.75
N ASN A 463 0.97 -34.61 54.57
CA ASN A 463 0.69 -35.98 54.12
C ASN A 463 -0.76 -36.13 53.64
N GLU A 464 -1.02 -37.15 52.81
CA GLU A 464 -2.35 -37.43 52.24
C GLU A 464 -3.44 -37.52 53.32
N GLU A 465 -3.14 -38.12 54.48
CA GLU A 465 -4.07 -38.22 55.61
C GLU A 465 -4.49 -36.85 56.15
N SER A 466 -3.56 -35.88 56.24
CA SER A 466 -3.85 -34.51 56.66
C SER A 466 -4.64 -33.74 55.60
N GLN A 467 -4.41 -34.01 54.30
CA GLN A 467 -5.19 -33.41 53.21
C GLN A 467 -6.66 -33.85 53.28
N VAL A 468 -6.90 -35.16 53.47
CA VAL A 468 -8.26 -35.71 53.63
C VAL A 468 -8.94 -35.15 54.87
N LYS A 469 -8.24 -35.08 56.02
CA LYS A 469 -8.81 -34.48 57.24
C LYS A 469 -9.18 -33.00 57.03
N LEU A 470 -8.34 -32.25 56.31
CA LEU A 470 -8.59 -30.85 56.02
C LEU A 470 -9.79 -30.67 55.07
N GLN A 471 -9.89 -31.53 54.05
CA GLN A 471 -11.04 -31.59 53.14
C GLN A 471 -12.34 -31.92 53.90
N ASP A 472 -12.36 -32.99 54.71
CA ASP A 472 -13.52 -33.39 55.51
C ASP A 472 -13.96 -32.28 56.47
N THR A 473 -12.98 -31.60 57.07
CA THR A 473 -13.24 -30.48 57.97
C THR A 473 -13.88 -29.31 57.22
N MET A 474 -13.37 -28.95 56.04
CA MET A 474 -13.97 -27.93 55.17
C MET A 474 -15.39 -28.32 54.74
N GLN A 475 -15.61 -29.59 54.35
CA GLN A 475 -16.92 -30.09 53.96
C GLN A 475 -17.94 -29.98 55.09
N LYS A 476 -17.56 -30.32 56.33
CA LYS A 476 -18.42 -30.17 57.52
C LYS A 476 -18.78 -28.71 57.77
N ILE A 477 -17.82 -27.80 57.69
CA ILE A 477 -18.06 -26.36 57.90
C ILE A 477 -19.06 -25.80 56.89
N VAL A 478 -18.89 -26.13 55.61
CA VAL A 478 -19.77 -25.65 54.54
C VAL A 478 -21.20 -26.19 54.73
N ASN A 479 -21.37 -27.43 55.19
CA ASN A 479 -22.68 -28.05 55.38
C ASN A 479 -23.38 -27.63 56.69
N ASP A 480 -22.63 -27.46 57.80
CA ASP A 480 -23.23 -27.26 59.12
C ASP A 480 -23.67 -25.82 59.41
N SER A 481 -23.45 -24.87 58.48
CA SER A 481 -23.99 -23.49 58.45
C SER A 481 -23.67 -22.58 59.65
N ASN A 482 -23.15 -23.13 60.74
CA ASN A 482 -22.65 -22.41 61.89
C ASN A 482 -21.17 -22.16 61.63
N GLY A 483 -20.77 -20.89 61.43
CA GLY A 483 -19.38 -20.44 61.27
C GLY A 483 -18.49 -20.69 62.49
N GLY A 484 -18.45 -21.93 62.96
CA GLY A 484 -17.73 -22.39 64.11
C GLY A 484 -16.23 -22.42 63.86
N LEU A 485 -15.49 -22.15 64.92
CA LEU A 485 -14.04 -22.10 64.94
C LEU A 485 -13.46 -23.49 64.65
N VAL A 486 -12.58 -23.58 63.64
CA VAL A 486 -11.84 -24.81 63.36
C VAL A 486 -10.66 -24.89 64.31
N CYS A 487 -10.69 -25.83 65.24
CA CYS A 487 -9.52 -26.13 66.08
C CYS A 487 -8.81 -27.34 65.48
N ILE A 488 -7.73 -27.09 64.75
CA ILE A 488 -6.79 -28.15 64.34
C ILE A 488 -5.81 -28.32 65.49
N ILE A 489 -5.89 -29.45 66.19
CA ILE A 489 -4.89 -29.84 67.19
C ILE A 489 -3.78 -30.55 66.43
N ILE A 490 -2.61 -29.90 66.34
CA ILE A 490 -1.40 -30.42 65.67
C ILE A 490 -0.62 -31.30 66.63
#